data_AF-A0A954NL36-F1
#
_entry.id   AF-A0A954NL36-F1
#
_cell.length_a   1.000
_cell.length_b   1.000
_cell.length_c   1.000
_cell.angle_alpha   90.00
_cell.angle_beta   90.00
_cell.angle_gamma   90.00
#
_symmetry.space_group_name_H-M   'P 1'
#
loop_
_entity.id
_entity.type
_entity.pdbx_description
1 polymer ?
#
loop_
_entity_poly.entity_id
_entity_poly.type
_entity_poly.pdbx_seq_one_letter_code
_entity_poly.pdbx_strand_id
1 'polypeptide(L)'
;MSGSDESEATGTHEHASRSRGGRAPVLSIERLGQLASEVPPVKLFVALLSHDDEAAARALRMLEIAFGSIDCVGKSFAFDATDYYEPEMGPGLRRQLFGFETLVPSESIVAAKLTAVDFERELANEGQRTVNLDMGYLDHGKVVLASLKGAGQKVHLGLGVWADLVGRWQSGRYQPFDWTFPDFKTGRYDDDLRALRSRLLEQLRDRESSSQEA
;
A
#
# COMPACT_ATOMS: atom_id res chain seq x y z
N MET A 1 -24.07 3.68 -91.46
CA MET A 1 -24.08 5.05 -90.94
C MET A 1 -24.30 4.97 -89.44
N SER A 2 -23.31 5.47 -88.69
CA SER A 2 -23.34 6.03 -87.32
C SER A 2 -24.16 5.39 -86.18
N GLY A 3 -23.43 5.11 -85.09
CA GLY A 3 -23.87 5.20 -83.68
C GLY A 3 -24.20 3.84 -83.05
N SER A 4 -23.73 3.46 -81.86
CA SER A 4 -23.00 4.15 -80.78
C SER A 4 -22.49 3.09 -79.78
N ASP A 5 -21.55 3.51 -78.94
CA ASP A 5 -21.25 3.00 -77.59
C ASP A 5 -20.64 1.60 -77.41
N GLU A 6 -19.42 1.57 -76.87
CA GLU A 6 -19.16 1.09 -75.51
C GLU A 6 -17.68 1.32 -75.14
N SER A 7 -17.47 1.82 -73.91
CA SER A 7 -16.17 2.08 -73.31
C SER A 7 -16.00 1.21 -72.07
N GLU A 8 -14.92 0.43 -72.02
CA GLU A 8 -14.40 -0.26 -70.82
C GLU A 8 -12.86 -0.24 -70.94
N ALA A 9 -12.11 0.46 -70.08
CA ALA A 9 -11.81 0.21 -68.66
C ALA A 9 -10.81 -0.93 -68.42
N THR A 10 -9.52 -0.58 -68.31
CA THR A 10 -8.48 -1.34 -67.60
C THR A 10 -7.56 -0.28 -66.97
N GLY A 11 -7.39 -0.13 -65.66
CA GLY A 11 -7.32 -1.12 -64.59
C GLY A 11 -6.00 -0.85 -63.85
N THR A 12 -5.97 0.21 -63.03
CA THR A 12 -4.82 0.58 -62.19
C THR A 12 -4.70 -0.38 -61.01
N HIS A 13 -3.65 -1.21 -61.01
CA HIS A 13 -3.27 -1.98 -59.83
C HIS A 13 -2.40 -1.10 -58.90
N GLU A 14 -3.04 -0.40 -57.98
CA GLU A 14 -2.35 0.22 -56.85
C GLU A 14 -2.38 -0.74 -55.66
N HIS A 15 -1.27 -1.45 -55.45
CA HIS A 15 -1.05 -2.31 -54.30
C HIS A 15 -0.89 -1.43 -53.04
N ALA A 16 -1.99 -1.09 -52.39
CA ALA A 16 -1.97 -0.47 -51.07
C ALA A 16 -1.48 -1.49 -50.01
N SER A 17 -0.19 -1.43 -49.70
CA SER A 17 0.42 -2.13 -48.57
C SER A 17 -0.19 -1.62 -47.26
N ARG A 18 -1.13 -2.37 -46.68
CA ARG A 18 -1.62 -2.10 -45.33
C ARG A 18 -0.59 -2.59 -44.32
N SER A 19 0.23 -1.69 -43.79
CA SER A 19 1.04 -1.93 -42.60
C SER A 19 0.11 -2.07 -41.38
N ARG A 20 -0.26 -3.31 -41.06
CA ARG A 20 -0.94 -3.65 -39.80
C ARG A 20 0.09 -3.66 -38.67
N GLY A 21 0.48 -2.47 -38.21
CA GLY A 21 1.49 -2.29 -37.15
C GLY A 21 1.14 -1.25 -36.09
N GLY A 22 -0.07 -0.68 -36.10
CA GLY A 22 -0.48 0.29 -35.08
C GLY A 22 -0.95 -0.42 -33.82
N ARG A 23 -0.18 -0.35 -32.73
CA ARG A 23 -0.65 -0.72 -31.38
C ARG A 23 -1.87 0.15 -31.08
N ALA A 24 -2.98 -0.44 -30.64
CA ALA A 24 -4.16 0.33 -30.25
C ALA A 24 -3.75 1.40 -29.20
N PRO A 25 -4.28 2.63 -29.29
CA PRO A 25 -3.92 3.68 -28.36
C PRO A 25 -4.37 3.33 -26.94
N VAL A 26 -3.48 3.57 -25.97
CA VAL A 26 -3.83 3.51 -24.54
C VAL A 26 -4.80 4.65 -24.23
N LEU A 27 -5.76 4.41 -23.35
CA LEU A 27 -6.77 5.39 -22.96
C LEU A 27 -6.14 6.61 -22.27
N SER A 28 -6.75 7.79 -22.42
CA SER A 28 -6.38 8.98 -21.65
C SER A 28 -6.71 8.80 -20.16
N ILE A 29 -6.02 9.52 -19.27
CA ILE A 29 -6.29 9.50 -17.82
C ILE A 29 -7.76 9.86 -17.52
N GLU A 30 -8.32 10.83 -18.22
CA GLU A 30 -9.74 11.20 -18.08
C GLU A 30 -10.66 10.01 -18.41
N ARG A 31 -10.39 9.30 -19.51
CA ARG A 31 -11.20 8.16 -19.92
C ARG A 31 -10.99 6.95 -19.01
N LEU A 32 -9.81 6.81 -18.41
CA LEU A 32 -9.56 5.82 -17.36
C LEU A 32 -10.40 6.14 -16.11
N GLY A 33 -10.45 7.41 -15.69
CA GLY A 33 -11.26 7.85 -14.55
C GLY A 33 -12.76 7.59 -14.73
N GLN A 34 -13.28 7.74 -15.95
CA GLN A 34 -14.69 7.45 -16.28
C GLN A 34 -15.02 5.95 -16.28
N LEU A 35 -14.02 5.07 -16.40
CA LEU A 35 -14.19 3.62 -16.44
C LEU A 35 -13.82 2.94 -15.11
N ALA A 36 -13.09 3.64 -14.24
CA ALA A 36 -12.65 3.09 -12.96
C ALA A 36 -13.82 2.97 -11.98
N SER A 37 -13.90 1.83 -11.31
CA SER A 37 -14.77 1.67 -10.14
C SER A 37 -14.15 2.36 -8.93
N GLU A 38 -14.97 2.97 -8.09
CA GLU A 38 -14.53 3.48 -6.80
C GLU A 38 -13.96 2.35 -5.93
N VAL A 39 -12.80 2.62 -5.31
CA VAL A 39 -12.14 1.71 -4.37
C VAL A 39 -12.31 2.29 -2.97
N PRO A 40 -12.91 1.54 -2.02
CA PRO A 40 -13.03 2.01 -0.65
C PRO A 40 -11.67 2.39 -0.05
N PRO A 41 -11.59 3.47 0.73
CA PRO A 41 -10.36 3.88 1.37
C PRO A 41 -9.95 2.87 2.46
N VAL A 42 -8.67 2.86 2.79
CA VAL A 42 -8.02 1.90 3.68
C VAL A 42 -7.56 2.57 4.98
N LYS A 43 -7.37 1.75 6.02
CA LYS A 43 -6.79 2.19 7.30
C LYS A 43 -5.28 2.11 7.20
N LEU A 44 -4.60 3.25 7.22
CA LEU A 44 -3.15 3.29 7.31
C LEU A 44 -2.71 2.93 8.74
N PHE A 45 -1.62 2.18 8.87
CA PHE A 45 -0.98 1.90 10.14
C PHE A 45 0.55 1.83 9.99
N VAL A 46 1.25 1.87 11.11
CA VAL A 46 2.69 1.63 11.19
C VAL A 46 2.98 0.53 12.20
N ALA A 47 3.86 -0.40 11.85
CA ALA A 47 4.54 -1.27 12.81
C ALA A 47 5.87 -0.62 13.19
N LEU A 48 5.87 0.10 14.32
CA LEU A 48 7.05 0.80 14.84
C LEU A 48 7.90 -0.20 15.62
N LEU A 49 9.20 -0.21 15.36
CA LEU A 49 10.19 -0.99 16.09
C LEU A 49 11.25 -0.03 16.66
N SER A 50 11.48 -0.07 17.97
CA SER A 50 12.49 0.74 18.67
C SER A 50 12.83 0.14 20.04
N HIS A 51 14.01 0.45 20.57
CA HIS A 51 14.33 0.32 22.01
C HIS A 51 14.46 1.69 22.69
N ASP A 52 14.52 2.77 21.90
CA ASP A 52 14.63 4.15 22.34
C ASP A 52 13.22 4.78 22.36
N ASP A 53 12.70 5.02 23.57
CA ASP A 53 11.37 5.59 23.80
C ASP A 53 11.28 7.05 23.32
N GLU A 54 12.38 7.81 23.38
CA GLU A 54 12.40 9.21 22.92
C GLU A 54 12.34 9.28 21.39
N ALA A 55 13.15 8.44 20.72
CA ALA A 55 13.12 8.33 19.26
C ALA A 55 11.75 7.82 18.77
N ALA A 56 11.16 6.84 19.45
CA ALA A 56 9.82 6.36 19.14
C ALA A 56 8.77 7.47 19.29
N ALA A 57 8.79 8.23 20.40
CA ALA A 57 7.86 9.33 20.62
C ALA A 57 8.02 10.45 19.58
N ARG A 58 9.25 10.76 19.15
CA ARG A 58 9.51 11.70 18.05
C ARG A 58 8.95 11.19 16.73
N ALA A 59 9.21 9.93 16.38
CA ALA A 59 8.68 9.31 15.17
C ALA A 59 7.15 9.38 15.11
N LEU A 60 6.47 9.05 16.21
CA LEU A 60 5.00 9.11 16.27
C LEU A 60 4.48 10.52 16.04
N ARG A 61 5.10 11.56 16.63
CA ARG A 61 4.70 12.96 16.36
C ARG A 61 4.86 13.35 14.90
N MET A 62 5.97 12.94 14.27
CA MET A 62 6.21 13.20 12.83
C MET A 62 5.17 12.49 11.96
N LEU A 63 4.81 11.25 12.30
CA LEU A 63 3.79 10.48 11.61
C LEU A 63 2.39 11.07 11.79
N GLU A 64 2.05 11.57 12.99
CA GLU A 64 0.76 12.25 13.23
C GLU A 64 0.61 13.53 12.41
N ILE A 65 1.69 14.30 12.27
CA ILE A 65 1.71 15.49 11.40
C ILE A 65 1.50 15.09 9.93
N ALA A 66 2.10 13.97 9.48
CA ALA A 66 2.05 13.54 8.10
C ALA A 66 0.74 12.82 7.71
N PHE A 67 0.16 12.02 8.61
CA PHE A 67 -0.92 11.08 8.29
C PHE A 67 -2.20 11.31 9.11
N GLY A 68 -2.19 12.27 10.04
CA GLY A 68 -3.28 12.57 10.95
C GLY A 68 -3.15 11.86 12.30
N SER A 69 -4.05 12.19 13.22
CA SER A 69 -4.04 11.69 14.60
C SER A 69 -4.01 10.15 14.67
N ILE A 70 -3.33 9.61 15.68
CA ILE A 70 -3.40 8.19 15.99
C ILE A 70 -4.71 7.90 16.74
N ASP A 71 -5.49 6.94 16.24
CA ASP A 71 -6.75 6.52 16.87
C ASP A 71 -6.76 5.06 17.34
N CYS A 72 -5.69 4.33 17.05
CA CYS A 72 -5.46 2.96 17.51
C CYS A 72 -4.03 2.82 18.02
N VAL A 73 -3.88 2.37 19.26
CA VAL A 73 -2.57 2.07 19.86
C VAL A 73 -2.57 0.60 20.28
N GLY A 74 -1.77 -0.21 19.61
CA GLY A 74 -1.60 -1.63 19.91
C GLY A 74 -0.77 -1.88 21.16
N LYS A 75 -0.65 -3.13 21.58
CA LYS A 75 0.24 -3.51 22.69
C LYS A 75 1.70 -3.43 22.24
N SER A 76 2.58 -3.07 23.18
CA SER A 76 4.03 -3.12 22.97
C SER A 76 4.52 -4.54 23.26
N PHE A 77 5.18 -5.17 22.29
CA PHE A 77 5.73 -6.50 22.44
C PHE A 77 7.24 -6.50 22.20
N ALA A 78 7.97 -7.36 22.91
CA ALA A 78 9.37 -7.62 22.58
C ALA A 78 9.50 -8.09 21.12
N PHE A 79 10.58 -7.73 20.44
CA PHE A 79 10.90 -8.21 19.11
C PHE A 79 11.99 -9.28 19.21
N ASP A 80 11.56 -10.52 19.44
CA ASP A 80 12.38 -11.67 19.82
C ASP A 80 12.41 -12.78 18.75
N ALA A 81 11.89 -12.50 17.56
CA ALA A 81 11.82 -13.46 16.46
C ALA A 81 13.13 -13.53 15.65
N THR A 82 13.97 -12.50 15.72
CA THR A 82 15.26 -12.38 15.03
C THR A 82 16.10 -11.27 15.67
N ASP A 83 17.42 -11.42 15.60
CA ASP A 83 18.43 -10.45 16.03
C ASP A 83 18.86 -9.49 14.91
N TYR A 84 18.22 -9.55 13.72
CA TYR A 84 18.63 -8.82 12.52
C TYR A 84 18.91 -7.32 12.72
N TYR A 85 18.14 -6.67 13.60
CA TYR A 85 18.26 -5.22 13.86
C TYR A 85 19.21 -4.90 15.02
N GLU A 86 19.58 -5.86 15.87
CA GLU A 86 20.37 -5.59 17.07
C GLU A 86 21.76 -5.00 16.79
N PRO A 87 22.50 -5.39 15.74
CA PRO A 87 23.80 -4.78 15.45
C PRO A 87 23.75 -3.29 15.11
N GLU A 88 22.60 -2.79 14.63
CA GLU A 88 22.42 -1.39 14.22
C GLU A 88 21.61 -0.60 15.25
N MET A 89 20.56 -1.21 15.79
CA MET A 89 19.60 -0.57 16.66
C MET A 89 19.74 -1.01 18.11
N GLY A 90 20.73 -1.81 18.50
CA GLY A 90 20.87 -2.32 19.86
C GLY A 90 19.82 -3.37 20.28
N PRO A 91 20.02 -4.02 21.44
CA PRO A 91 19.15 -5.09 21.93
C PRO A 91 17.86 -4.54 22.58
N GLY A 92 16.92 -5.44 22.89
CA GLY A 92 15.73 -5.09 23.66
C GLY A 92 14.66 -4.34 22.86
N LEU A 93 14.69 -4.48 21.54
CA LEU A 93 13.73 -3.87 20.62
C LEU A 93 12.30 -4.30 20.94
N ARG A 94 11.36 -3.36 20.77
CA ARG A 94 9.93 -3.58 20.95
C ARG A 94 9.19 -3.14 19.70
N ARG A 95 8.21 -3.95 19.29
CA ARG A 95 7.30 -3.66 18.19
C ARG A 95 5.92 -3.30 18.70
N GLN A 96 5.35 -2.23 18.17
CA GLN A 96 4.01 -1.75 18.49
C GLN A 96 3.31 -1.24 17.24
N LEU A 97 2.02 -1.54 17.11
CA LEU A 97 1.20 -1.09 15.98
C LEU A 97 0.47 0.21 16.34
N PHE A 98 0.44 1.16 15.40
CA PHE A 98 -0.31 2.40 15.54
C PHE A 98 -1.15 2.64 14.28
N GLY A 99 -2.44 2.93 14.45
CA GLY A 99 -3.36 3.24 13.35
C GLY A 99 -3.70 4.71 13.29
N PHE A 100 -3.83 5.24 12.07
CA PHE A 100 -4.14 6.65 11.84
C PHE A 100 -5.64 6.84 11.58
N GLU A 101 -6.21 7.92 12.11
CA GLU A 101 -7.64 8.23 11.98
C GLU A 101 -8.06 8.43 10.52
N THR A 102 -7.26 9.15 9.74
CA THR A 102 -7.56 9.46 8.34
C THR A 102 -7.53 8.20 7.47
N LEU A 103 -8.68 7.81 6.90
CA LEU A 103 -8.70 6.79 5.84
C LEU A 103 -8.17 7.39 4.53
N VAL A 104 -7.31 6.63 3.85
CA VAL A 104 -6.59 7.07 2.64
C VAL A 104 -6.83 6.11 1.49
N PRO A 105 -6.64 6.53 0.23
CA PRO A 105 -6.56 5.60 -0.90
C PRO A 105 -5.40 4.60 -0.71
N SER A 106 -5.57 3.37 -1.19
CA SER A 106 -4.57 2.31 -0.99
C SER A 106 -3.21 2.62 -1.63
N GLU A 107 -3.20 3.36 -2.72
CA GLU A 107 -2.01 3.82 -3.44
C GLU A 107 -1.15 4.81 -2.62
N SER A 108 -1.74 5.47 -1.61
CA SER A 108 -1.00 6.36 -0.70
C SER A 108 0.07 5.63 0.10
N ILE A 109 0.03 4.29 0.15
CA ILE A 109 1.05 3.46 0.80
C ILE A 109 2.47 3.69 0.24
N VAL A 110 2.58 4.05 -1.04
CA VAL A 110 3.88 4.35 -1.67
C VAL A 110 4.49 5.59 -1.06
N ALA A 111 3.73 6.69 -1.03
CA ALA A 111 4.16 7.93 -0.40
C ALA A 111 4.44 7.72 1.10
N ALA A 112 3.54 7.01 1.80
CA ALA A 112 3.68 6.73 3.22
C ALA A 112 4.99 6.01 3.55
N LYS A 113 5.37 4.97 2.78
CA LYS A 113 6.62 4.25 3.03
C LYS A 113 7.86 5.12 2.78
N LEU A 114 7.84 5.95 1.73
CA LEU A 114 8.96 6.84 1.43
C LEU A 114 9.12 7.94 2.48
N THR A 115 8.02 8.51 2.97
CA THR A 115 8.02 9.45 4.10
C THR A 115 8.56 8.79 5.37
N ALA A 116 8.13 7.57 5.69
CA ALA A 116 8.64 6.84 6.86
C ALA A 116 10.16 6.58 6.77
N VAL A 117 10.68 6.25 5.58
CA VAL A 117 12.12 6.08 5.34
C VAL A 117 12.89 7.38 5.54
N ASP A 118 12.30 8.51 5.17
CA ASP A 118 12.91 9.83 5.41
C ASP A 118 12.97 10.13 6.91
N PHE A 119 11.89 9.84 7.66
CA PHE A 119 11.85 10.01 9.11
C PHE A 119 12.84 9.09 9.85
N GLU A 120 12.97 7.83 9.41
CA GLU A 120 14.00 6.92 9.93
C GLU A 120 15.41 7.50 9.78
N ARG A 121 15.69 8.20 8.67
CA ARG A 121 16.99 8.85 8.43
C ARG A 121 17.19 10.09 9.28
N GLU A 122 16.16 10.91 9.46
CA GLU A 122 16.22 12.11 10.30
C GLU A 122 16.45 11.76 11.78
N LEU A 123 15.86 10.64 12.23
CA LEU A 123 15.99 10.17 13.61
C LEU A 123 17.22 9.29 13.85
N ALA A 124 17.97 8.96 12.80
CA ALA A 124 19.19 8.18 12.92
C ALA A 124 20.23 8.89 13.79
N ASN A 125 20.92 8.12 14.62
CA ASN A 125 22.01 8.61 15.46
C ASN A 125 23.33 8.06 14.93
N GLU A 126 24.30 8.93 14.64
CA GLU A 126 25.59 8.55 14.05
C GLU A 126 25.46 7.66 12.79
N GLY A 127 24.40 7.87 12.01
CA GLY A 127 24.10 7.08 10.80
C GLY A 127 23.45 5.72 11.05
N GLN A 128 23.19 5.34 12.29
CA GLN A 128 22.49 4.11 12.67
C GLN A 128 21.03 4.41 12.98
N ARG A 129 20.11 3.54 12.54
CA ARG A 129 18.69 3.70 12.83
C ARG A 129 18.42 3.58 14.32
N THR A 130 17.57 4.46 14.82
CA THR A 130 17.01 4.40 16.18
C THR A 130 15.58 3.82 16.17
N VAL A 131 14.90 3.97 15.03
CA VAL A 131 13.55 3.44 14.78
C VAL A 131 13.47 2.75 13.42
N ASN A 132 12.57 1.78 13.30
CA ASN A 132 12.15 1.21 12.03
C ASN A 132 10.62 1.31 11.93
N LEU A 133 10.15 1.93 10.85
CA LEU A 133 8.77 2.33 10.57
C LEU A 133 8.24 1.53 9.37
N ASP A 134 7.64 0.39 9.66
CA ASP A 134 7.01 -0.45 8.63
C ASP A 134 5.57 -0.01 8.39
N MET A 135 5.41 0.86 7.40
CA MET A 135 4.09 1.32 6.95
C MET A 135 3.29 0.18 6.32
N GLY A 136 2.01 0.12 6.66
CA GLY A 136 1.07 -0.83 6.11
C GLY A 136 -0.33 -0.24 6.02
N TYR A 137 -1.23 -0.98 5.39
CA TYR A 137 -2.66 -0.70 5.47
C TYR A 137 -3.48 -1.96 5.71
N LEU A 138 -4.68 -1.76 6.26
CA LEU A 138 -5.73 -2.75 6.33
C LEU A 138 -6.90 -2.29 5.47
N ASP A 139 -7.51 -3.22 4.75
CA ASP A 139 -8.86 -3.06 4.22
C ASP A 139 -9.81 -4.07 4.89
N HIS A 140 -11.00 -4.28 4.31
CA HIS A 140 -12.00 -5.21 4.86
C HIS A 140 -11.53 -6.68 4.92
N GLY A 141 -10.54 -7.05 4.10
CA GLY A 141 -10.16 -8.43 3.79
C GLY A 141 -8.68 -8.76 3.90
N LYS A 142 -7.77 -7.78 4.02
CA LYS A 142 -6.32 -8.04 4.04
C LYS A 142 -5.52 -7.01 4.84
N VAL A 143 -4.31 -7.43 5.22
CA VAL A 143 -3.23 -6.58 5.74
C VAL A 143 -2.08 -6.62 4.75
N VAL A 144 -1.57 -5.44 4.39
CA VAL A 144 -0.44 -5.26 3.47
C VAL A 144 0.62 -4.42 4.17
N LEU A 145 1.88 -4.84 4.07
CA LEU A 145 3.04 -4.02 4.47
C LEU A 145 3.79 -3.53 3.24
N ALA A 146 4.36 -2.33 3.33
CA ALA A 146 5.19 -1.74 2.29
C ALA A 146 6.66 -2.11 2.48
N SER A 147 7.34 -2.47 1.39
CA SER A 147 8.74 -2.85 1.41
C SER A 147 9.55 -2.13 0.32
N LEU A 148 10.80 -1.79 0.63
CA LEU A 148 11.77 -1.32 -0.36
C LEU A 148 12.56 -2.47 -1.02
N LYS A 149 12.29 -3.72 -0.62
CA LYS A 149 12.95 -4.91 -1.15
C LYS A 149 11.91 -5.77 -1.88
N GLY A 150 12.15 -6.01 -3.16
CA GLY A 150 11.37 -6.99 -3.92
C GLY A 150 11.56 -8.40 -3.37
N ALA A 151 10.57 -9.26 -3.60
CA ALA A 151 10.61 -10.69 -3.33
C ALA A 151 9.57 -11.38 -4.23
N GLY A 152 9.63 -12.71 -4.37
CA GLY A 152 8.81 -13.44 -5.34
C GLY A 152 7.30 -13.23 -5.19
N GLN A 153 6.81 -13.01 -3.97
CA GLN A 153 5.39 -12.75 -3.70
C GLN A 153 4.99 -11.27 -3.77
N LYS A 154 5.96 -10.35 -3.77
CA LYS A 154 5.69 -8.92 -3.61
C LYS A 154 5.36 -8.28 -4.95
N VAL A 155 4.38 -7.39 -4.94
CA VAL A 155 3.94 -6.66 -6.15
C VAL A 155 4.56 -5.28 -6.15
N HIS A 156 5.26 -4.91 -7.23
CA HIS A 156 5.82 -3.57 -7.37
C HIS A 156 4.71 -2.53 -7.54
N LEU A 157 4.74 -1.47 -6.74
CA LEU A 157 3.74 -0.40 -6.76
C LEU A 157 4.25 0.89 -7.44
N GLY A 158 5.53 0.92 -7.82
CA GLY A 158 6.21 2.13 -8.31
C GLY A 158 7.18 2.71 -7.29
N LEU A 159 8.07 3.60 -7.76
CA LEU A 159 9.08 4.29 -6.93
C LEU A 159 9.93 3.37 -6.03
N GLY A 160 10.17 2.14 -6.48
CA GLY A 160 10.90 1.13 -5.71
C GLY A 160 10.15 0.56 -4.50
N VAL A 161 8.88 0.91 -4.29
CA VAL A 161 8.04 0.38 -3.21
C VAL A 161 7.28 -0.86 -3.71
N TRP A 162 7.17 -1.85 -2.83
CA TRP A 162 6.53 -3.13 -3.07
C TRP A 162 5.47 -3.40 -2.01
N ALA A 163 4.30 -3.91 -2.43
CA ALA A 163 3.28 -4.45 -1.53
C ALA A 163 3.63 -5.88 -1.14
N ASP A 164 3.62 -6.16 0.17
CA ASP A 164 3.73 -7.49 0.73
C ASP A 164 2.42 -7.86 1.43
N LEU A 165 1.71 -8.86 0.89
CA LEU A 165 0.46 -9.34 1.46
C LEU A 165 0.78 -10.22 2.67
N VAL A 166 0.58 -9.69 3.88
CA VAL A 166 1.02 -10.36 5.12
C VAL A 166 -0.09 -11.13 5.83
N GLY A 167 -1.36 -10.87 5.51
CA GLY A 167 -2.48 -11.65 6.04
C GLY A 167 -3.79 -11.39 5.32
N ARG A 168 -4.68 -12.39 5.34
CA ARG A 168 -6.07 -12.29 4.84
C ARG A 168 -7.07 -12.51 5.96
N TRP A 169 -8.14 -11.73 5.99
CA TRP A 169 -9.21 -11.89 6.97
C TRP A 169 -10.03 -13.14 6.66
N GLN A 170 -10.02 -14.11 7.57
CA GLN A 170 -10.79 -15.34 7.44
C GLN A 170 -11.09 -15.92 8.82
N SER A 171 -12.33 -16.34 9.06
CA SER A 171 -12.76 -16.98 10.31
C SER A 171 -12.45 -16.15 11.57
N GLY A 172 -12.65 -14.83 11.51
CA GLY A 172 -12.52 -13.94 12.68
C GLY A 172 -11.10 -13.49 13.03
N ARG A 173 -10.09 -13.80 12.20
CA ARG A 173 -8.71 -13.36 12.35
C ARG A 173 -8.02 -13.14 11.01
N TYR A 174 -6.84 -12.51 11.04
CA TYR A 174 -5.97 -12.46 9.88
C TYR A 174 -5.13 -13.74 9.81
N GLN A 175 -5.35 -14.54 8.78
CA GLN A 175 -4.57 -15.74 8.53
C GLN A 175 -3.27 -15.35 7.82
N PRO A 176 -2.10 -15.73 8.37
CA PRO A 176 -0.82 -15.46 7.73
C PRO A 176 -0.60 -16.37 6.52
N PHE A 177 0.41 -16.02 5.72
CA PHE A 177 0.93 -16.82 4.60
C PHE A 177 2.30 -17.42 4.95
N ASP A 178 2.80 -18.32 4.09
CA ASP A 178 4.10 -18.98 4.28
C ASP A 178 5.28 -17.99 4.32
N TRP A 179 5.13 -16.81 3.74
CA TRP A 179 6.14 -15.74 3.74
C TRP A 179 5.91 -14.66 4.80
N THR A 180 4.80 -14.68 5.54
CA THR A 180 4.52 -13.67 6.57
C THR A 180 5.63 -13.68 7.63
N PHE A 181 6.00 -12.48 8.11
CA PHE A 181 7.03 -12.30 9.12
C PHE A 181 6.77 -13.19 10.36
N PRO A 182 7.81 -13.81 10.95
CA PRO A 182 7.62 -14.79 12.03
C PRO A 182 6.84 -14.24 13.23
N ASP A 183 7.09 -13.00 13.63
CA ASP A 183 6.38 -12.35 14.73
C ASP A 183 4.88 -12.17 14.43
N PHE A 184 4.52 -11.80 13.19
CA PHE A 184 3.12 -11.75 12.73
C PHE A 184 2.47 -13.15 12.68
N LYS A 185 3.22 -14.20 12.33
CA LYS A 185 2.69 -15.58 12.27
C LYS A 185 2.25 -16.12 13.62
N THR A 186 2.85 -15.66 14.72
CA THR A 186 2.51 -16.13 16.07
C THR A 186 1.13 -15.70 16.55
N GLY A 187 0.47 -14.79 15.81
CA GLY A 187 -0.82 -14.21 16.23
C GLY A 187 -0.69 -13.15 17.34
N ARG A 188 0.54 -12.75 17.68
CA ARG A 188 0.83 -11.74 18.71
C ARG A 188 0.10 -10.41 18.49
N TYR A 189 -0.12 -10.03 17.23
CA TYR A 189 -0.81 -8.80 16.85
C TYR A 189 -2.29 -9.01 16.48
N ASP A 190 -2.87 -10.20 16.65
CA ASP A 190 -4.22 -10.50 16.17
C ASP A 190 -5.28 -9.58 16.79
N ASP A 191 -5.16 -9.25 18.08
CA ASP A 191 -6.07 -8.32 18.76
C ASP A 191 -5.91 -6.88 18.27
N ASP A 192 -4.67 -6.43 18.07
CA ASP A 192 -4.37 -5.07 17.58
C ASP A 192 -4.88 -4.89 16.14
N LEU A 193 -4.64 -5.88 15.28
CA LEU A 193 -5.15 -5.91 13.90
C LEU A 193 -6.68 -5.98 13.87
N ARG A 194 -7.31 -6.70 14.80
CA ARG A 194 -8.77 -6.72 14.93
C ARG A 194 -9.30 -5.35 15.34
N ALA A 195 -8.66 -4.67 16.28
CA ALA A 195 -9.05 -3.32 16.70
C ALA A 195 -8.96 -2.32 15.54
N LEU A 196 -7.84 -2.33 14.80
CA LEU A 196 -7.66 -1.52 13.59
C LEU A 196 -8.77 -1.77 12.55
N ARG A 197 -9.12 -3.05 12.34
CA ARG A 197 -10.19 -3.45 11.41
C ARG A 197 -11.56 -2.97 11.88
N SER A 198 -11.88 -3.15 13.16
CA SER A 198 -13.16 -2.68 13.72
C SER A 198 -13.31 -1.17 13.52
N ARG A 199 -12.24 -0.42 13.80
CA ARG A 199 -12.20 1.03 13.62
C ARG A 199 -12.40 1.44 12.16
N LEU A 200 -11.73 0.76 11.22
CA LEU A 200 -11.94 0.97 9.79
C LEU A 200 -13.41 0.78 9.39
N LEU A 201 -14.04 -0.32 9.83
CA LEU A 201 -15.42 -0.61 9.46
C LEU A 201 -16.42 0.38 10.05
N GLU A 202 -16.17 0.89 11.25
CA GLU A 202 -16.95 2.00 11.82
C GLU A 202 -16.85 3.24 10.93
N GLN A 203 -15.62 3.66 10.62
CA GLN A 203 -15.37 4.87 9.82
C GLN A 203 -15.95 4.79 8.41
N LEU A 204 -15.96 3.61 7.79
CA LEU A 204 -16.58 3.41 6.47
C LEU A 204 -18.12 3.54 6.54
N ARG A 205 -18.77 2.99 7.57
CA ARG A 205 -20.23 3.14 7.77
C ARG A 205 -20.63 4.58 8.02
N ASP A 206 -19.86 5.31 8.82
CA ASP A 206 -20.13 6.71 9.13
C ASP A 206 -20.02 7.60 7.89
N ARG A 207 -19.04 7.30 7.01
CA ARG A 207 -18.89 7.97 5.71
C ARG A 207 -20.07 7.70 4.78
N GLU A 208 -20.50 6.45 4.65
CA GLU A 208 -21.67 6.09 3.84
C GLU A 208 -22.94 6.81 4.32
N SER A 209 -23.14 6.89 5.63
CA SER A 209 -24.29 7.60 6.24
C SER A 209 -24.22 9.10 5.95
N SER A 210 -23.04 9.72 6.11
CA SER A 210 -22.84 11.15 5.83
C SER A 210 -23.02 11.52 4.35
N SER A 211 -22.68 10.61 3.43
CA SER A 211 -22.88 10.80 1.98
C SER A 211 -24.33 10.60 1.52
N GLN A 212 -25.17 9.93 2.32
CA GLN A 212 -26.60 9.75 2.02
C GLN A 212 -27.48 10.90 2.56
N GLU A 213 -26.98 11.64 3.55
CA GLU A 213 -27.67 12.78 4.16
C GLU A 213 -27.35 14.14 3.51
N ALA A 214 -26.32 14.21 2.66
CA ALA A 214 -25.85 15.41 1.95
C ALA A 214 -26.42 15.51 0.53
#